data_AF-A0A2S6MA03-F1
#
_entry.id   AF-A0A2S6MA03-F1
#
_cell.length_a   1.000
_cell.length_b   1.000
_cell.length_c   1.000
_cell.angle_alpha   90.00
_cell.angle_beta   90.00
_cell.angle_gamma   90.00
#
_symmetry.space_group_name_H-M   'P 1'
#
loop_
_entity.id
_entity.type
_entity.pdbx_description
1 polymer ?
#
loop_
_entity_poly.entity_id
_entity_poly.type
_entity_poly.pdbx_seq_one_letter_code
_entity_poly.pdbx_strand_id
1 'polypeptide(L)'
;DLKFDYPRAETATHYMTMAMDPDLDQCVVRALRDMIALLGERRNLSREDAYTLCSLAADLRVTQTVNGAKGIHCMIEKAIVHG
;
A
#
# COMPACT_ATOMS: atom_id res chain seq x y z
N ASP A 1 13.83 16.64 -3.42
CA ASP A 1 12.52 16.12 -3.84
C ASP A 1 12.32 14.69 -3.41
N LEU A 2 11.16 14.42 -2.83
CA LEU A 2 10.68 13.06 -2.61
C LEU A 2 9.94 12.65 -3.90
N LYS A 3 10.44 11.64 -4.62
CA LYS A 3 9.77 11.11 -5.82
C LYS A 3 8.79 10.01 -5.42
N PHE A 4 7.54 10.38 -5.22
CA PHE A 4 6.44 9.43 -5.06
C PHE A 4 5.54 9.48 -6.29
N ASP A 5 5.23 8.31 -6.87
CA ASP A 5 4.36 8.22 -8.05
C ASP A 5 2.87 8.36 -7.69
N TYR A 6 2.51 8.14 -6.41
CA TYR A 6 1.14 8.23 -5.92
C TYR A 6 1.09 8.66 -4.44
N PRO A 7 -0.02 9.25 -3.96
CA PRO A 7 -0.19 9.55 -2.54
C PRO A 7 0.00 8.34 -1.62
N ARG A 8 0.81 8.54 -0.58
CA ARG A 8 0.95 7.67 0.58
C ARG A 8 0.47 8.44 1.82
N ALA A 9 -0.08 7.72 2.79
CA ALA A 9 -0.53 8.30 4.05
C ALA A 9 -0.02 7.48 5.23
N GLU A 10 -0.13 8.05 6.42
CA GLU A 10 0.13 7.33 7.65
C GLU A 10 -0.87 7.75 8.73
N THR A 11 -1.22 6.79 9.59
CA THR A 11 -1.88 7.07 10.86
C THR A 11 -0.86 6.93 12.00
N ALA A 12 -1.30 7.09 13.25
CA ALA A 12 -0.45 6.78 14.40
C ALA A 12 0.06 5.32 14.37
N THR A 13 -0.73 4.40 13.81
CA THR A 13 -0.46 2.95 13.87
C THR A 13 -0.15 2.29 12.53
N HIS A 14 -0.49 2.90 11.39
CA HIS A 14 -0.37 2.26 10.08
C HIS A 14 0.36 3.11 9.04
N TYR A 15 1.04 2.44 8.13
CA TYR A 15 1.36 3.00 6.81
C TYR A 15 0.26 2.67 5.82
N MET A 16 0.03 3.57 4.87
CA MET A 16 -1.01 3.43 3.86
C MET A 16 -0.47 3.80 2.48
N THR A 17 -0.69 2.94 1.50
CA THR A 17 -0.51 3.24 0.08
C THR A 17 -1.85 3.18 -0.63
N MET A 18 -2.00 3.90 -1.73
CA MET A 18 -3.31 4.10 -2.35
C MET A 18 -3.22 3.90 -3.86
N ALA A 19 -4.36 3.63 -4.47
CA ALA A 19 -4.51 3.67 -5.92
C ALA A 19 -5.95 4.01 -6.30
N MET A 20 -6.10 4.67 -7.45
CA MET A 20 -7.38 4.87 -8.12
C MET A 20 -7.29 4.51 -9.60
N ASP A 21 -8.32 3.85 -10.09
CA ASP A 21 -8.46 3.36 -11.46
C ASP A 21 -9.95 3.00 -11.69
N PRO A 22 -10.50 3.12 -12.92
CA PRO A 22 -11.86 2.63 -13.21
C PRO A 22 -12.07 1.14 -12.84
N ASP A 23 -11.00 0.34 -12.89
CA ASP A 23 -11.00 -1.05 -12.47
C ASP A 23 -10.47 -1.22 -11.04
N LEU A 24 -11.26 -1.91 -10.20
CA LEU A 24 -10.91 -2.14 -8.80
C LEU A 24 -9.71 -3.09 -8.69
N ASP A 25 -9.60 -4.05 -9.60
CA ASP A 25 -8.52 -5.03 -9.59
C ASP A 25 -7.18 -4.35 -9.90
N GLN A 26 -7.18 -3.35 -10.79
CA GLN A 26 -6.01 -2.52 -11.03
C GLN A 26 -5.63 -1.68 -9.80
N CYS A 27 -6.62 -1.19 -9.06
CA CYS A 27 -6.37 -0.47 -7.80
C CYS A 27 -5.66 -1.38 -6.78
N VAL A 28 -6.12 -2.63 -6.62
CA VAL A 28 -5.51 -3.60 -5.71
C VAL A 28 -4.04 -3.82 -6.07
N VAL A 29 -3.76 -4.11 -7.34
CA VAL A 29 -2.39 -4.38 -7.81
C VAL A 29 -1.47 -3.18 -7.57
N ARG A 30 -1.94 -1.97 -7.86
CA ARG A 30 -1.13 -0.75 -7.72
C ARG A 30 -0.87 -0.39 -6.27
N ALA A 31 -1.91 -0.41 -5.42
CA ALA A 31 -1.77 -0.10 -4.00
C ALA A 31 -0.80 -1.10 -3.31
N LEU A 32 -0.93 -2.40 -3.60
CA LEU A 32 -0.03 -3.41 -3.06
C LEU A 32 1.41 -3.25 -3.55
N ARG A 33 1.62 -2.99 -4.85
CA ARG A 33 2.97 -2.78 -5.41
C ARG A 33 3.66 -1.57 -4.80
N ASP A 34 2.92 -0.49 -4.56
CA ASP A 34 3.46 0.68 -3.89
C ASP A 34 3.79 0.38 -2.41
N MET A 35 2.99 -0.47 -1.73
CA MET A 35 3.31 -0.93 -0.37
C MET A 35 4.62 -1.73 -0.35
N ILE A 36 4.81 -2.64 -1.32
CA ILE A 36 6.04 -3.42 -1.45
C ILE A 36 7.26 -2.50 -1.66
N ALA A 37 7.11 -1.45 -2.49
CA ALA A 37 8.16 -0.45 -2.67
C ALA A 37 8.45 0.31 -1.37
N LEU A 38 7.41 0.78 -0.68
CA LEU A 38 7.53 1.46 0.62
C LEU A 38 8.25 0.61 1.67
N LEU A 39 7.94 -0.69 1.75
CA LEU A 39 8.59 -1.61 2.68
C LEU A 39 10.07 -1.84 2.33
N GLY A 40 10.39 -1.92 1.03
CA GLY A 40 11.77 -1.92 0.54
C GLY A 40 12.52 -0.66 0.97
N GLU A 41 11.91 0.52 0.83
CA GLU A 41 12.49 1.81 1.24
C GLU A 41 12.67 1.91 2.77
N ARG A 42 11.71 1.43 3.56
CA ARG A 42 11.69 1.60 5.03
C ARG A 42 12.53 0.58 5.78
N ARG A 43 12.64 -0.65 5.27
CA ARG A 43 13.29 -1.78 5.97
C ARG A 43 14.34 -2.50 5.14
N ASN A 44 14.68 -1.99 3.97
CA ASN A 44 15.65 -2.60 3.05
C ASN A 44 15.31 -4.08 2.75
N LEU A 45 14.01 -4.40 2.73
CA LEU A 45 13.53 -5.74 2.40
C LEU A 45 13.72 -6.01 0.92
N SER A 46 14.02 -7.27 0.58
CA SER A 46 13.87 -7.71 -0.80
C SER A 46 12.42 -7.57 -1.23
N ARG A 47 12.19 -7.47 -2.55
CA ARG A 47 10.83 -7.40 -3.10
C ARG A 47 9.99 -8.62 -2.69
N GLU A 48 10.61 -9.80 -2.58
CA GLU A 48 9.95 -11.06 -2.22
C GLU A 48 9.57 -11.10 -0.74
N ASP A 49 10.46 -10.63 0.14
CA ASP A 49 10.18 -10.53 1.58
C ASP A 49 9.09 -9.51 1.86
N ALA A 50 9.14 -8.34 1.21
CA ALA A 50 8.11 -7.32 1.32
C ALA A 50 6.75 -7.82 0.80
N TYR A 51 6.73 -8.58 -0.30
CA TYR A 51 5.51 -9.23 -0.80
C TYR A 51 4.96 -10.25 0.20
N THR A 52 5.83 -11.10 0.77
CA THR A 52 5.45 -12.10 1.77
C THR A 52 4.88 -11.42 3.01
N LEU A 53 5.54 -10.37 3.49
CA LEU A 53 5.06 -9.59 4.63
C LEU A 53 3.70 -8.96 4.36
N CYS A 54 3.50 -8.35 3.20
CA CYS A 54 2.19 -7.83 2.81
C CYS A 54 1.12 -8.92 2.78
N SER A 55 1.45 -10.12 2.29
CA SER A 55 0.50 -11.23 2.21
C SER A 55 0.08 -11.75 3.60
N LEU A 56 0.93 -11.57 4.62
CA LEU A 56 0.64 -12.01 5.99
C LEU A 56 -0.01 -10.93 6.84
N ALA A 57 0.32 -9.66 6.60
CA ALA A 57 0.07 -8.58 7.55
C ALA A 57 -0.53 -7.30 6.96
N ALA A 58 -0.70 -7.20 5.63
CA ALA A 58 -1.33 -6.04 5.03
C ALA A 58 -2.82 -6.27 4.74
N ASP A 59 -3.62 -5.23 4.96
CA ASP A 59 -5.03 -5.18 4.62
C ASP A 59 -5.24 -4.38 3.34
N LEU A 60 -5.97 -4.92 2.36
CA LEU A 60 -6.48 -4.17 1.21
C LEU A 60 -7.92 -3.75 1.48
N ARG A 61 -8.17 -2.44 1.48
CA ARG A 61 -9.48 -1.87 1.81
C ARG A 61 -10.01 -1.02 0.68
N VAL A 62 -11.30 -1.17 0.38
CA VAL A 62 -12.00 -0.34 -0.60
C VAL A 62 -12.15 1.08 -0.03
N THR A 63 -11.58 2.05 -0.74
CA THR A 63 -11.72 3.47 -0.40
C THR A 63 -13.06 4.00 -0.89
N GLN A 64 -13.41 3.71 -2.15
CA GLN A 64 -14.65 4.16 -2.80
C GLN A 64 -14.87 3.39 -4.12
N THR A 65 -16.13 3.36 -4.58
CA THR A 65 -16.52 2.71 -5.86
C THR A 65 -17.47 3.55 -6.71
N VAL A 66 -17.68 4.83 -6.35
CA VAL A 66 -18.79 5.64 -6.88
C VAL A 66 -18.33 6.88 -7.67
N ASN A 67 -17.03 7.19 -7.71
CA ASN A 67 -16.51 8.45 -8.28
C ASN A 67 -16.02 8.31 -9.74
N GLY A 68 -16.57 7.39 -10.53
CA GLY A 68 -16.08 7.05 -11.87
C GLY A 68 -14.77 6.27 -11.85
N ALA A 69 -13.73 6.80 -11.20
CA ALA A 69 -12.61 5.99 -10.71
C ALA A 69 -13.03 5.26 -9.43
N LYS A 70 -12.54 4.04 -9.22
CA LYS A 70 -12.63 3.29 -7.96
C LYS A 70 -11.34 3.47 -7.17
N GLY A 71 -11.30 3.04 -5.92
CA GLY A 71 -10.10 3.21 -5.09
C GLY A 71 -9.89 2.11 -4.06
N ILE A 72 -8.61 1.76 -3.87
CA ILE A 72 -8.13 0.85 -2.82
C ILE A 72 -7.05 1.57 -2.03
N HIS A 73 -7.01 1.34 -0.72
CA HIS A 73 -5.84 1.62 0.11
C HIS A 73 -5.33 0.33 0.77
N CYS A 74 -4.03 0.13 0.70
CA CYS A 74 -3.32 -0.95 1.39
C CYS A 74 -2.81 -0.42 2.72
N MET A 75 -3.04 -1.14 3.81
CA MET A 75 -2.62 -0.75 5.16
C MET A 75 -1.70 -1.81 5.77
N ILE A 76 -0.65 -1.39 6.46
CA ILE A 76 0.18 -2.29 7.27
C ILE A 76 0.55 -1.62 8.60
N GLU A 77 0.53 -2.39 9.69
CA GLU A 77 0.87 -1.87 11.01
C GLU A 77 2.35 -1.47 11.11
N LYS A 78 2.60 -0.27 11.61
CA LYS A 78 3.94 0.24 11.91
C LYS A 78 4.68 -0.64 12.91
N ALA A 79 3.97 -1.27 13.84
CA ALA A 79 4.58 -2.19 14.81
C ALA A 79 5.14 -3.45 14.14
N ILE A 80 4.47 -3.98 13.11
CA ILE A 80 4.98 -5.11 12.32
C ILE A 80 6.13 -4.64 11.41
N VAL A 81 6.01 -3.43 10.87
CA VAL A 81 7.06 -2.85 10.02
C VAL A 81 8.27 -2.43 10.82
N HIS A 82 8.19 -2.06 12.10
CA HIS A 82 9.31 -1.50 12.89
C HIS A 82 9.75 -2.33 14.11
N GLY A 83 8.90 -3.23 14.61
CA GLY A 83 9.25 -4.21 15.64
C GLY A 83 10.28 -5.22 15.15
#